data_AF-A0A960YA79-F1
#
_entry.id   AF-A0A960YA79-F1
#
_cell.length_a   1.000
_cell.length_b   1.000
_cell.length_c   1.000
_cell.angle_alpha   90.00
_cell.angle_beta   90.00
_cell.angle_gamma   90.00
#
_symmetry.space_group_name_H-M   'P 1'
#
loop_
_entity.id
_entity.type
_entity.pdbx_description
1 polymer ?
#
loop_
_entity_poly.entity_id
_entity_poly.type
_entity_poly.pdbx_seq_one_letter_code
_entity_poly.pdbx_strand_id
1 'polypeptide(L)' 'MNFDLSEDRVAIRDMALDFAREKLAPHALEWDEKKHFPVDTLREAAALGMGGVYIKDDVGGS' A
#
# COMPACT_ATOMS: atom_id res chain seq x y z
N MET A 1 29.00 5.41 5.31
CA MET A 1 27.92 4.48 4.95
C MET A 1 26.67 5.31 4.77
N ASN A 2 26.00 5.24 3.62
CA ASN A 2 24.80 6.03 3.35
C ASN A 2 23.56 5.17 3.65
N PHE A 3 22.65 5.68 4.48
CA PHE A 3 21.42 5.00 4.92
C PHE A 3 20.15 5.67 4.39
N ASP A 4 20.29 6.74 3.60
CA ASP A 4 19.15 7.44 3.03
C ASP A 4 18.45 6.59 1.96
N LEU A 5 17.13 6.69 1.94
CA LEU A 5 16.32 6.10 0.87
C LEU A 5 16.51 6.91 -0.42
N SER A 6 16.48 6.22 -1.56
CA SER A 6 16.36 6.90 -2.85
C SER A 6 15.01 7.62 -2.95
N GLU A 7 14.93 8.65 -3.80
CA GLU A 7 13.69 9.42 -4.00
C GLU A 7 12.51 8.53 -4.38
N ASP A 8 12.71 7.54 -5.24
CA ASP A 8 11.68 6.57 -5.62
C ASP A 8 11.14 5.78 -4.41
N ARG A 9 12.03 5.38 -3.50
CA ARG A 9 11.65 4.64 -2.29
C ARG A 9 10.91 5.53 -1.30
N VAL A 10 11.26 6.82 -1.25
CA VAL A 10 10.53 7.83 -0.47
C VAL A 10 9.12 8.00 -1.01
N ALA A 11 8.96 8.13 -2.34
CA ALA A 11 7.65 8.27 -2.97
C ALA A 11 6.74 7.06 -2.72
N ILE A 12 7.27 5.84 -2.86
CA ILE A 12 6.52 4.60 -2.57
C ILE A 12 6.09 4.54 -1.09
N ARG A 13 7.00 4.90 -0.17
CA ARG A 13 6.69 4.94 1.27
C ARG A 13 5.57 5.92 1.57
N ASP A 14 5.64 7.13 1.02
CA ASP A 14 4.69 8.20 1.31
C ASP A 14 3.29 7.84 0.77
N MET A 15 3.22 7.31 -0.45
CA MET A 15 1.98 6.78 -1.02
C MET A 15 1.36 5.67 -0.15
N ALA A 16 2.16 4.72 0.34
CA ALA A 16 1.69 3.66 1.22
C ALA A 16 1.17 4.20 2.57
N LEU A 17 1.86 5.20 3.12
CA LEU A 17 1.49 5.82 4.38
C LEU A 17 0.16 6.57 4.27
N ASP A 18 -0.03 7.33 3.20
CA ASP A 18 -1.25 8.09 2.97
C ASP A 18 -2.44 7.16 2.74
N PHE A 19 -2.28 6.12 1.93
CA PHE A 19 -3.32 5.09 1.76
C PHE A 19 -3.70 4.45 3.10
N ALA A 20 -2.72 4.07 3.92
CA ALA A 20 -3.00 3.47 5.23
C ALA A 20 -3.77 4.43 6.15
N ARG A 21 -3.42 5.72 6.16
CA ARG A 21 -4.09 6.74 6.96
C ARG A 21 -5.52 7.00 6.52
N GLU A 22 -5.76 7.05 5.21
CA GLU A 22 -7.07 7.42 4.66
C GLU A 22 -8.02 6.24 4.53
N LYS A 23 -7.51 5.04 4.20
CA LYS A 23 -8.33 3.89 3.80
C LYS A 23 -8.36 2.76 4.82
N LEU A 24 -7.31 2.60 5.62
CA LEU A 24 -7.21 1.50 6.59
C LEU A 24 -7.48 1.97 8.02
N ALA A 25 -6.79 3.02 8.48
CA ALA A 25 -6.82 3.48 9.86
C ALA A 25 -8.22 3.79 10.40
N PRO A 26 -9.15 4.41 9.63
CA PRO A 26 -10.50 4.70 10.14
C PRO A 26 -11.34 3.46 10.46
N HIS A 27 -11.01 2.32 9.85
CA HIS A 27 -11.81 1.09 9.92
C HIS A 27 -11.09 -0.06 10.65
N ALA A 28 -9.80 0.09 10.97
CA ALA A 28 -8.94 -0.98 11.44
C ALA A 28 -9.48 -1.73 12.68
N LEU A 29 -9.96 -0.99 13.69
CA LEU A 29 -10.49 -1.59 14.92
C LEU A 29 -11.79 -2.37 14.66
N GLU A 30 -12.70 -1.79 13.89
CA GLU A 30 -13.98 -2.43 13.55
C GLU A 30 -13.75 -3.71 12.73
N TRP A 31 -12.83 -3.67 11.78
CA TRP A 31 -12.52 -4.82 10.94
C TRP A 31 -11.86 -5.95 11.74
N ASP A 32 -10.97 -5.63 12.69
CA ASP A 32 -10.37 -6.62 13.57
C ASP A 32 -11.44 -7.30 14.45
N GLU A 33 -12.29 -6.52 15.13
CA GLU A 33 -13.37 -7.04 15.97
C GLU A 33 -14.32 -7.96 15.19
N LYS A 34 -14.64 -7.59 13.95
CA LYS A 34 -15.56 -8.33 13.08
C LYS A 34 -14.89 -9.44 12.27
N LYS A 35 -13.57 -9.60 12.36
CA LYS A 35 -12.78 -10.49 11.50
C LYS A 35 -13.07 -10.25 10.01
N HIS A 36 -13.24 -8.98 9.66
CA HIS A 36 -13.57 -8.55 8.30
C HIS A 36 -12.31 -8.55 7.43
N PHE A 37 -12.41 -9.19 6.25
CA PHE A 37 -11.36 -9.15 5.25
C PHE A 37 -11.72 -8.12 4.16
N PRO A 38 -11.05 -6.96 4.11
CA PRO A 38 -11.47 -5.81 3.29
C PRO A 38 -11.00 -5.93 1.84
N VAL A 39 -11.60 -6.88 1.09
CA VAL A 39 -11.20 -7.18 -0.30
C VAL A 39 -11.21 -5.95 -1.21
N ASP A 40 -12.22 -5.09 -1.09
CA ASP A 40 -12.36 -3.93 -1.95
C ASP A 40 -11.29 -2.87 -1.67
N THR A 41 -10.98 -2.61 -0.39
CA THR A 41 -9.87 -1.74 0.00
C THR A 41 -8.53 -2.30 -0.46
N LEU A 42 -8.32 -3.61 -0.35
CA LEU A 42 -7.09 -4.24 -0.86
C LEU A 42 -6.98 -4.15 -2.38
N ARG A 43 -8.11 -4.18 -3.11
CA ARG A 43 -8.14 -3.96 -4.56
C ARG A 43 -7.78 -2.52 -4.92
N GLU A 44 -8.21 -1.54 -4.14
CA GLU A 44 -7.77 -0.13 -4.30
C GLU A 44 -6.25 0.00 -4.09
N ALA A 45 -5.70 -0.65 -3.05
CA ALA A 45 -4.25 -0.66 -2.81
C ALA A 45 -3.48 -1.27 -3.99
N ALA A 46 -3.99 -2.36 -4.57
CA ALA A 46 -3.39 -3.01 -5.72
C ALA A 46 -3.34 -2.09 -6.96
N ALA A 47 -4.38 -1.28 -7.19
CA ALA A 47 -4.41 -0.32 -8.28
C ALA A 47 -3.36 0.81 -8.14
N LEU A 48 -2.85 1.04 -6.93
CA LEU A 48 -1.75 1.97 -6.65
C LEU A 48 -0.37 1.32 -6.83
N GLY A 49 -0.28 0.13 -7.41
CA GLY A 49 0.98 -0.59 -7.61
C GLY A 49 1.56 -1.24 -6.35
N MET A 50 0.88 -1.14 -5.20
CA MET A 50 1.39 -1.69 -3.93
C MET A 50 1.51 -3.22 -3.94
N GLY A 51 0.73 -3.91 -4.77
CA GLY A 51 0.84 -5.35 -4.99
C GLY A 51 1.91 -5.77 -6.01
N GLY A 52 2.52 -4.81 -6.72
CA GLY A 52 3.38 -5.03 -7.88
C GLY A 52 4.80 -4.47 -7.74
N VAL A 53 5.21 -3.99 -6.56
CA VAL A 53 6.50 -3.29 -6.33
C VAL A 53 7.75 -4.07 -6.75
N TYR A 54 7.66 -5.40 -6.92
CA TYR A 54 8.76 -6.26 -7.38
C TYR A 54 8.44 -7.02 -8.68
N ILE A 55 7.32 -6.69 -9.30
CA ILE A 55 6.86 -7.29 -10.54
C ILE A 55 7.41 -6.44 -11.68
N LYS A 56 7.75 -7.06 -12.81
CA LYS A 56 8.20 -6.30 -13.99
C LYS A 56 7.03 -5.55 -14.62
N ASP A 57 7.31 -4.37 -15.16
CA ASP A 57 6.33 -3.51 -15.83
C ASP A 57 5.56 -4.24 -16.95
N ASP A 58 6.21 -5.18 -17.64
CA ASP A 58 5.64 -5.96 -18.76
C ASP A 58 4.52 -6.94 -18.35
N VAL A 59 4.34 -7.18 -17.05
CA VAL A 59 3.29 -8.03 -16.50
C VAL A 59 2.46 -7.33 -15.41
N GLY A 60 2.45 -5.99 -15.41
CA GLY A 60 1.63 -5.18 -14.51
C GLY A 60 2.33 -4.76 -13.20
N GLY A 61 3.67 -4.78 -13.18
CA GLY A 61 4.48 -4.13 -12.16
C GLY A 61 4.60 -2.61 -12.34
N SER A 62 5.29 -1.96 -11.41
CA SER A 62 5.55 -0.52 -11.39
C SER A 62 7.02 -0.23 -11.13
#